data_AF-A0A527Z4Q2-F1
#
_entry.id   AF-A0A527Z4Q2-F1
#
_cell.length_a   1.000
_cell.length_b   1.000
_cell.length_c   1.000
_cell.angle_alpha   90.00
_cell.angle_beta   90.00
_cell.angle_gamma   90.00
#
_symmetry.space_group_name_H-M   'P 1'
#
loop_
_entity.id
_entity.type
_entity.pdbx_description
1 polymer ?
#
loop_
_entity_poly.entity_id
_entity_poly.type
_entity_poly.pdbx_seq_one_letter_code
_entity_poly.pdbx_strand_id
1 'polypeptide(L)'
;MSEIGFTGATFAAVEVKTSEDFRELQPEVELPSFVWLKVNGKAGHDDFGIAKNLNLVLSERVFDVFDERGLPSATIKPFDVRQE
;
A
#
# COMPACT_ATOMS: atom_id res chain seq x y z
N MET A 1 2.74 -8.08 17.96
CA MET A 1 2.99 -7.21 16.79
C MET A 1 2.99 -5.80 17.29
N SER A 2 4.15 -5.14 17.33
CA SER A 2 4.24 -3.73 17.66
C SER A 2 3.47 -2.94 16.61
N GLU A 3 2.40 -2.26 17.01
CA GLU A 3 1.75 -1.24 16.19
C GLU A 3 2.79 -0.14 15.93
N ILE A 4 3.47 -0.22 14.80
CA ILE A 4 4.21 0.91 14.30
C ILE A 4 3.13 1.92 13.91
N GLY A 5 2.88 2.89 14.77
CA GLY A 5 1.87 3.92 14.57
C GLY A 5 2.25 4.78 13.37
N PHE A 6 1.78 4.40 12.19
CA PHE A 6 1.91 5.20 10.98
C PHE A 6 0.69 6.13 10.85
N THR A 7 0.91 7.34 10.35
CA THR A 7 -0.18 8.31 10.15
C THR A 7 -0.61 8.40 8.68
N GLY A 8 -1.81 8.91 8.43
CA GLY A 8 -2.26 9.21 7.06
C GLY A 8 -2.80 8.03 6.25
N ALA A 9 -2.95 6.86 6.86
CA ALA A 9 -3.67 5.75 6.26
C ALA A 9 -4.48 4.95 7.28
N THR A 10 -5.53 4.32 6.79
CA THR A 10 -6.30 3.31 7.52
C THR A 10 -6.49 2.07 6.64
N PHE A 11 -6.78 0.93 7.27
CA PHE A 11 -7.08 -0.30 6.56
C PHE A 11 -8.58 -0.60 6.61
N ALA A 12 -9.14 -1.08 5.51
CA ALA A 12 -10.54 -1.48 5.44
C ALA A 12 -10.68 -2.87 4.82
N ALA A 13 -11.79 -3.54 5.15
CA ALA A 13 -12.14 -4.82 4.55
C ALA A 13 -12.35 -4.66 3.03
N VAL A 14 -11.91 -5.66 2.27
CA VAL A 14 -12.14 -5.78 0.83
C VAL A 14 -12.87 -7.08 0.55
N GLU A 15 -13.78 -7.05 -0.42
CA GLU A 15 -14.40 -8.26 -0.94
C GLU A 15 -13.45 -8.92 -1.95
N VAL A 16 -13.07 -10.17 -1.70
CA VAL A 16 -12.19 -10.95 -2.57
C VAL A 16 -12.99 -12.08 -3.19
N LYS A 17 -12.92 -12.22 -4.52
CA LYS A 17 -13.53 -13.31 -5.26
C LYS A 17 -12.50 -13.90 -6.22
N THR A 18 -12.48 -15.22 -6.29
CA THR A 18 -11.67 -15.98 -7.26
C THR A 18 -12.53 -16.39 -8.45
N SER A 19 -11.98 -16.31 -9.66
CA SER A 19 -12.63 -16.88 -10.85
C SER A 19 -12.66 -18.41 -10.81
N GLU A 20 -13.47 -19.02 -11.66
CA GLU A 20 -13.52 -20.49 -11.77
C GLU A 20 -12.18 -21.05 -12.23
N ASP A 21 -11.59 -20.47 -13.29
CA ASP A 21 -10.27 -20.80 -13.81
C ASP A 21 -9.19 -20.81 -12.72
N PHE A 22 -9.20 -19.82 -11.80
CA PHE A 22 -8.23 -19.77 -10.72
C PHE A 22 -8.36 -20.99 -9.80
N ARG A 23 -9.59 -21.37 -9.43
CA ARG A 23 -9.81 -22.53 -8.55
C ARG A 23 -9.43 -23.84 -9.22
N GLU A 24 -9.60 -23.96 -10.54
CA GLU A 24 -9.24 -25.17 -11.29
C GLU A 24 -7.74 -25.28 -11.52
N LEU A 25 -7.09 -24.17 -11.88
CA LEU A 25 -5.65 -24.14 -12.18
C LEU A 25 -4.78 -24.08 -10.93
N GLN A 26 -5.30 -23.57 -9.81
CA GLN A 26 -4.57 -23.36 -8.55
C GLN A 26 -5.37 -23.86 -7.33
N PRO A 27 -5.79 -25.13 -7.29
CA PRO A 27 -6.70 -25.65 -6.25
C PRO A 27 -6.10 -25.68 -4.84
N GLU A 28 -4.77 -25.73 -4.73
CA GLU A 28 -4.05 -25.80 -3.45
C GLU A 28 -3.57 -24.42 -2.96
N VAL A 29 -3.82 -23.35 -3.73
CA VAL A 29 -3.35 -22.00 -3.38
C VAL A 29 -4.38 -21.33 -2.47
N GLU A 30 -4.02 -21.17 -1.21
CA GLU A 30 -4.74 -20.31 -0.28
C GLU A 30 -4.33 -18.84 -0.49
N LEU A 31 -5.31 -17.99 -0.79
CA LEU A 31 -5.08 -16.56 -0.93
C LEU A 31 -4.81 -15.91 0.44
N PRO A 32 -3.84 -14.99 0.54
CA PRO A 32 -3.65 -14.23 1.78
C PRO A 32 -4.86 -13.34 2.05
N SER A 33 -4.97 -12.88 3.30
CA SER A 33 -5.97 -11.87 3.64
C SER A 33 -5.61 -10.53 2.97
N PHE A 34 -6.52 -10.02 2.15
CA PHE A 34 -6.39 -8.72 1.54
C PHE A 34 -7.14 -7.66 2.34
N VAL A 35 -6.64 -6.42 2.28
CA VAL A 35 -7.26 -5.23 2.85
C VAL A 35 -7.08 -4.06 1.90
N TRP A 36 -8.00 -3.10 1.93
CA TRP A 36 -7.81 -1.81 1.29
C TRP A 36 -6.89 -0.92 2.12
N LEU A 37 -5.84 -0.38 1.49
CA LEU A 37 -5.10 0.76 2.02
C LEU A 37 -5.86 2.05 1.68
N LYS A 38 -6.45 2.70 2.67
CA LYS A 38 -7.19 3.96 2.51
C LYS A 38 -6.32 5.12 2.99
N VAL A 39 -5.72 5.82 2.04
CA VAL A 39 -4.90 7.00 2.32
C VAL A 39 -5.79 8.20 2.61
N ASN A 40 -5.59 8.84 3.76
CA ASN A 40 -6.30 10.04 4.20
C ASN A 40 -5.36 11.13 4.72
N GLY A 41 -4.06 10.89 4.71
CA GLY A 41 -3.04 11.83 5.14
C GLY A 41 -2.56 12.77 4.05
N LYS A 42 -1.75 13.72 4.48
CA LYS A 42 -1.16 14.75 3.64
C LYS A 42 0.24 14.33 3.22
N ALA A 43 0.48 14.29 1.91
CA ALA A 43 1.81 14.00 1.35
C ALA A 43 2.88 14.94 1.93
N GLY A 44 4.09 14.47 2.21
CA GLY A 44 5.15 15.30 2.79
C GLY A 44 4.96 15.72 4.26
N HIS A 45 3.87 15.33 4.90
CA HIS A 45 3.61 15.56 6.32
C HIS A 45 3.33 14.26 7.08
N ASP A 46 2.34 13.49 6.61
CA ASP A 46 2.00 12.18 7.15
C ASP A 46 2.84 11.07 6.53
N ASP A 47 2.84 9.90 7.16
CA ASP A 47 3.56 8.73 6.64
C ASP A 47 2.98 8.19 5.34
N PHE A 48 1.69 8.41 5.12
CA PHE A 48 0.99 8.12 3.88
C PHE A 48 0.26 9.36 3.39
N GLY A 49 0.40 9.67 2.11
CA GLY A 49 -0.35 10.75 1.46
C GLY A 49 -0.49 10.53 -0.04
N ILE A 50 -1.46 11.20 -0.65
CA ILE A 50 -1.62 11.25 -2.11
C ILE A 50 -1.22 12.65 -2.57
N ALA A 51 -0.22 12.74 -3.45
CA ALA A 51 0.20 14.00 -4.05
C ALA A 51 -0.80 14.46 -5.14
N LYS A 52 -0.71 15.72 -5.58
CA LYS A 52 -1.58 16.29 -6.64
C LYS A 52 -1.57 15.52 -7.96
N ASN A 53 -0.45 14.87 -8.27
CA ASN A 53 -0.28 14.01 -9.44
C ASN A 53 -0.79 12.58 -9.21
N LEU A 54 -1.52 12.33 -8.11
CA LEU A 54 -2.11 11.06 -7.70
C LEU A 54 -1.08 9.97 -7.35
N ASN A 55 0.19 10.33 -7.18
CA ASN A 55 1.19 9.40 -6.69
C ASN A 55 1.05 9.19 -5.18
N LEU A 56 1.24 7.94 -4.76
CA LEU A 56 1.39 7.57 -3.35
C LEU A 56 2.73 8.10 -2.84
N VAL A 57 2.68 8.85 -1.74
CA VAL A 57 3.85 9.36 -1.03
C VAL A 57 3.93 8.64 0.30
N LEU A 58 5.10 8.06 0.57
CA LEU A 58 5.42 7.36 1.80
C LEU A 58 6.55 8.08 2.52
N SER A 59 6.52 8.12 3.85
CA SER A 59 7.72 8.45 4.60
C SER A 59 8.78 7.37 4.44
N GLU A 60 10.05 7.73 4.63
CA GLU A 60 11.19 6.82 4.49
C GLU A 60 11.02 5.55 5.35
N ARG A 61 10.67 5.71 6.63
CA ARG A 61 10.42 4.57 7.54
C ARG A 61 9.31 3.62 7.09
N VAL A 62 8.28 4.13 6.41
CA VAL A 62 7.23 3.27 5.85
C VAL A 62 7.75 2.59 4.60
N PHE A 63 8.41 3.35 3.74
CA PHE A 63 9.00 2.82 2.51
C PHE A 63 9.97 1.68 2.80
N ASP A 64 10.82 1.78 3.82
CA ASP A 64 11.75 0.70 4.23
C ASP A 64 11.00 -0.63 4.53
N VAL A 65 9.84 -0.56 5.19
CA VAL A 65 9.01 -1.74 5.48
C VAL A 65 8.42 -2.36 4.20
N PHE A 66 8.14 -1.55 3.19
CA PHE A 66 7.67 -2.02 1.88
C PHE A 66 8.81 -2.55 1.02
N ASP A 67 9.99 -1.93 1.06
CA ASP A 67 11.17 -2.33 0.29
C ASP A 67 11.68 -3.71 0.73
N GLU A 68 11.74 -3.95 2.05
CA GLU A 68 12.08 -5.27 2.61
C GLU A 68 11.17 -6.41 2.11
N ARG A 69 9.92 -6.08 1.75
CA ARG A 69 8.91 -7.05 1.28
C ARG A 69 8.76 -7.07 -0.25
N GLY A 70 9.45 -6.18 -0.95
CA GLY A 70 9.37 -5.98 -2.39
C GLY A 70 8.08 -5.30 -2.83
N LEU A 71 8.21 -4.20 -3.59
CA LEU A 71 7.11 -3.59 -4.34
C LEU A 71 7.22 -4.06 -5.81
N PRO A 72 6.45 -5.09 -6.22
CA PRO A 72 6.74 -5.82 -7.46
C PRO A 72 6.48 -5.02 -8.74
N SER A 73 5.83 -3.86 -8.69
CA SER A 73 5.45 -3.11 -9.90
C SER A 73 5.23 -1.60 -9.67
N ALA A 74 6.19 -0.90 -9.04
CA ALA A 74 6.13 0.55 -8.86
C ALA A 74 7.42 1.25 -9.29
N THR A 75 7.32 2.44 -9.90
CA THR A 75 8.48 3.32 -10.10
C THR A 75 8.65 4.20 -8.87
N ILE A 76 9.78 4.08 -8.19
CA ILE A 76 10.08 4.81 -6.96
C ILE A 76 10.96 6.02 -7.29
N LYS A 77 10.60 7.19 -6.74
CA LYS A 77 11.35 8.45 -6.89
C LYS A 77 11.27 9.26 -5.60
N PRO A 78 12.28 10.08 -5.29
CA PRO A 78 12.20 11.02 -4.18
C PRO A 78 11.01 11.98 -4.34
N PHE A 79 10.32 12.28 -3.24
CA PHE A 79 9.22 13.23 -3.22
C PHE A 79 9.75 14.67 -3.09
N ASP A 80 9.30 15.58 -3.95
CA ASP A 80 9.59 17.02 -3.86
C ASP A 80 8.34 17.79 -3.37
N VAL A 81 8.45 18.40 -2.21
CA VAL A 81 7.37 19.13 -1.52
C VAL A 81 6.80 20.31 -2.32
N ARG A 82 7.47 20.79 -3.38
CA ARG A 82 6.95 21.84 -4.25
C ARG A 82 5.85 21.35 -5.19
N GLN A 83 5.56 20.04 -5.19
CA GLN A 83 4.45 19.43 -5.93
C GLN A 83 3.15 19.31 -5.12
N GLU A 84 3.11 19.89 -3.92
CA GLU A 84 1.92 19.93 -3.05
C GLU A 84 0.92 21.03 -3.41
#